data_AF-T1AJ42-F1
#
_entry.id   AF-T1AJ42-F1
#
_cell.length_a   1.000
_cell.length_b   1.000
_cell.length_c   1.000
_cell.angle_alpha   90.00
_cell.angle_beta   90.00
_cell.angle_gamma   90.00
#
_symmetry.space_group_name_H-M   'P 1'
#
loop_
_entity.id
_entity.type
_entity.pdbx_description
1 polymer ?
#
loop_
_entity_poly.entity_id
_entity_poly.type
_entity_poly.pdbx_seq_one_letter_code
_entity_poly.pdbx_strand_id
1 'polypeptide(L)'
;MTWISYCYCVAGVVGEMLTELFIDFEPALAEHRSAMMRLAVQFGQGLQMTNILKDQWEDRNHGVCWLPQDVFARHGMRLIELQPGQQNEHYGEALSELIGIAHAHVRHALEYTLLIPARHSGMRRFCMLSIGLAVLTLRNLHENPGFSSGTQVKVSHTAVALTVMLTKLASKSNVGLRQMFTMAAHKLPFTPLGEGWSESQNFRPAWPQCVTPYSTEPIGCEPVDLGDAQQR
;
A
#
# COMPACT_ATOMS: atom_id res chain seq x y z
N MET A 1 0.33 -18.92 -6.42
CA MET A 1 -0.23 -17.57 -6.21
C MET A 1 0.71 -16.57 -6.86
N THR A 2 0.23 -15.69 -7.73
CA THR A 2 1.06 -14.65 -8.37
C THR A 2 1.38 -13.54 -7.37
N TRP A 3 2.40 -12.73 -7.64
CA TRP A 3 2.77 -11.59 -6.80
C TRP A 3 1.62 -10.58 -6.63
N ILE A 4 0.84 -10.38 -7.68
CA ILE A 4 -0.34 -9.51 -7.70
C ILE A 4 -1.44 -10.04 -6.79
N SER A 5 -1.77 -11.32 -6.90
CA SER A 5 -2.79 -11.97 -6.06
C SER A 5 -2.38 -11.96 -4.60
N TYR A 6 -1.09 -12.17 -4.30
CA TYR A 6 -0.57 -12.03 -2.94
C TYR A 6 -0.80 -10.62 -2.39
N CYS A 7 -0.33 -9.60 -3.12
CA CYS A 7 -0.48 -8.19 -2.72
C CYS A 7 -1.95 -7.78 -2.60
N TYR A 8 -2.86 -8.37 -3.39
CA TYR A 8 -4.29 -8.21 -3.20
C TYR A 8 -4.76 -8.72 -1.84
N CYS A 9 -4.45 -9.97 -1.50
CA CYS A 9 -4.90 -10.61 -0.27
C CYS A 9 -4.42 -9.89 1.01
N VAL A 10 -3.21 -9.31 0.99
CA VAL A 10 -2.63 -8.72 2.21
C VAL A 10 -2.79 -7.20 2.31
N ALA A 11 -3.02 -6.52 1.18
CA ALA A 11 -3.11 -5.05 1.17
C ALA A 11 -4.21 -4.50 0.26
N GLY A 12 -4.52 -5.15 -0.86
CA GLY A 12 -5.62 -4.75 -1.74
C GLY A 12 -6.97 -4.78 -1.03
N VAL A 13 -7.28 -5.85 -0.30
CA VAL A 13 -8.51 -5.99 0.51
C VAL A 13 -8.62 -4.92 1.60
N VAL A 14 -7.49 -4.47 2.16
CA VAL A 14 -7.44 -3.39 3.15
C VAL A 14 -7.84 -2.06 2.49
N GLY A 15 -7.45 -1.84 1.22
CA GLY A 15 -7.91 -0.71 0.43
C GLY A 15 -9.41 -0.72 0.20
N GLU A 16 -10.00 -1.87 -0.15
CA GLU A 16 -11.45 -2.02 -0.33
C GLU A 16 -12.20 -1.73 0.99
N MET A 17 -11.75 -2.29 2.11
CA MET A 17 -12.30 -2.02 3.44
C MET A 17 -12.23 -0.52 3.78
N LEU A 18 -11.07 0.12 3.58
CA LEU A 18 -10.92 1.56 3.83
C LEU A 18 -11.84 2.40 2.94
N THR A 19 -12.07 1.96 1.70
CA THR A 19 -13.00 2.62 0.78
C THR A 19 -14.43 2.56 1.29
N GLU A 20 -14.87 1.42 1.82
CA GLU A 20 -16.19 1.30 2.45
C GLU A 20 -16.32 2.26 3.65
N LEU A 21 -15.31 2.33 4.52
CA LEU A 21 -15.30 3.27 5.65
C LEU A 21 -15.38 4.73 5.21
N PHE A 22 -14.69 5.08 4.12
CA PHE A 22 -14.75 6.44 3.57
C PHE A 22 -16.12 6.78 3.00
N ILE A 23 -16.80 5.83 2.36
CA ILE A 23 -18.14 6.04 1.81
C ILE A 23 -19.19 6.09 2.94
N ASP A 24 -19.04 5.27 3.98
CA ASP A 24 -19.89 5.34 5.17
C ASP A 24 -19.80 6.72 5.84
N PHE A 25 -18.57 7.26 5.96
CA PHE A 25 -18.33 8.61 6.48
C PHE A 25 -18.82 9.74 5.56
N GLU A 26 -18.62 9.61 4.24
CA GLU A 26 -19.06 10.59 3.22
C GLU A 26 -19.87 9.87 2.12
N PRO A 27 -21.20 9.78 2.27
CA PRO A 27 -22.06 9.05 1.33
C PRO A 27 -22.02 9.55 -0.11
N ALA A 28 -21.65 10.82 -0.36
CA ALA A 28 -21.52 11.33 -1.73
C ALA A 28 -20.41 10.62 -2.52
N LEU A 29 -19.43 9.98 -1.85
CA LEU A 29 -18.42 9.16 -2.51
C LEU A 29 -19.01 7.89 -3.15
N ALA A 30 -20.23 7.49 -2.79
CA ALA A 30 -20.88 6.31 -3.36
C ALA A 30 -21.04 6.41 -4.89
N GLU A 31 -21.18 7.62 -5.44
CA GLU A 31 -21.20 7.86 -6.91
C GLU A 31 -19.92 7.35 -7.58
N HIS A 32 -18.79 7.41 -6.88
CA HIS A 32 -17.49 6.96 -7.37
C HIS A 32 -17.09 5.56 -6.87
N ARG A 33 -17.96 4.86 -6.12
CA ARG A 33 -17.65 3.57 -5.46
C ARG A 33 -16.96 2.58 -6.38
N SER A 34 -17.51 2.36 -7.58
CA SER A 34 -16.96 1.40 -8.54
C SER A 34 -15.52 1.77 -8.96
N ALA A 35 -15.26 3.05 -9.24
CA ALA A 35 -13.92 3.52 -9.59
C ALA A 35 -12.96 3.47 -8.39
N MET A 36 -13.43 3.91 -7.22
CA MET A 36 -12.63 3.89 -5.98
C MET A 36 -12.22 2.48 -5.61
N MET A 37 -13.11 1.48 -5.69
CA MET A 37 -12.77 0.08 -5.38
C MET A 37 -11.65 -0.46 -6.27
N ARG A 38 -11.73 -0.21 -7.59
CA ARG A 38 -10.67 -0.63 -8.52
C ARG A 38 -9.34 0.06 -8.22
N LEU A 39 -9.37 1.33 -7.86
CA LEU A 39 -8.15 2.08 -7.53
C LEU A 39 -7.62 1.73 -6.13
N ALA A 40 -8.48 1.35 -5.19
CA ALA A 40 -8.13 0.98 -3.83
C ALA A 40 -7.34 -0.32 -3.76
N VAL A 41 -7.73 -1.31 -4.57
CA VAL A 41 -6.94 -2.54 -4.75
C VAL A 41 -5.52 -2.20 -5.20
N GLN A 42 -5.41 -1.35 -6.23
CA GLN A 42 -4.11 -0.94 -6.76
C GLN A 42 -3.33 -0.07 -5.79
N PHE A 43 -4.01 0.72 -4.97
CA PHE A 43 -3.40 1.49 -3.89
C PHE A 43 -2.72 0.54 -2.90
N GLY A 44 -3.48 -0.40 -2.33
CA GLY A 44 -2.93 -1.38 -1.39
C GLY A 44 -1.77 -2.17 -1.99
N GLN A 45 -1.92 -2.66 -3.22
CA GLN A 45 -0.87 -3.38 -3.94
C GLN A 45 0.40 -2.54 -4.11
N GLY A 46 0.30 -1.28 -4.54
CA GLY A 46 1.46 -0.41 -4.73
C GLY A 46 2.26 -0.19 -3.44
N LEU A 47 1.56 -0.04 -2.31
CA LEU A 47 2.20 0.06 -1.00
C LEU A 47 2.89 -1.26 -0.61
N GLN A 48 2.22 -2.40 -0.79
CA GLN A 48 2.79 -3.70 -0.44
C GLN A 48 3.99 -4.07 -1.31
N MET A 49 3.91 -3.81 -2.61
CA MET A 49 5.02 -4.00 -3.55
C MET A 49 6.22 -3.16 -3.12
N THR A 50 6.00 -1.90 -2.74
CA THR A 50 7.08 -1.02 -2.26
C THR A 50 7.75 -1.58 -0.99
N ASN A 51 6.96 -2.10 -0.04
CA ASN A 51 7.51 -2.73 1.16
C ASN A 51 8.32 -3.99 0.82
N ILE A 52 7.78 -4.88 -0.02
CA ILE A 52 8.50 -6.10 -0.48
C ILE A 52 9.85 -5.75 -1.10
N LEU A 53 9.91 -4.71 -1.94
CA LEU A 53 11.17 -4.30 -2.56
C LEU A 53 12.16 -3.71 -1.55
N LYS A 54 11.67 -2.91 -0.59
CA LYS A 54 12.47 -2.24 0.44
C LYS A 54 13.07 -3.22 1.45
N ASP A 55 12.27 -4.20 1.88
CA ASP A 55 12.55 -5.11 2.99
C ASP A 55 13.12 -6.47 2.53
N GLN A 56 13.41 -6.64 1.23
CA GLN A 56 13.78 -7.94 0.64
C GLN A 56 14.97 -8.63 1.30
N TRP A 57 15.95 -7.88 1.84
CA TRP A 57 17.13 -8.45 2.48
C TRP A 57 16.86 -8.85 3.92
N GLU A 58 16.09 -8.03 4.65
CA GLU A 58 15.58 -8.35 5.98
C GLU A 58 14.68 -9.59 5.94
N ASP A 59 13.77 -9.68 4.97
CA ASP A 59 12.91 -10.86 4.77
C ASP A 59 13.73 -12.13 4.48
N ARG A 60 14.78 -11.98 3.66
CA ARG A 60 15.68 -13.09 3.33
C ARG A 60 16.47 -13.58 4.55
N ASN A 61 16.90 -12.67 5.42
CA ASN A 61 17.55 -13.02 6.68
C ASN A 61 16.61 -13.81 7.61
N HIS A 62 15.30 -13.62 7.48
CA HIS A 62 14.28 -14.42 8.17
C HIS A 62 13.88 -15.71 7.41
N GLY A 63 14.55 -16.02 6.29
CA GLY A 63 14.32 -17.24 5.51
C GLY A 63 13.14 -17.15 4.55
N VAL A 64 12.66 -15.93 4.22
CA VAL A 64 11.50 -15.73 3.34
C VAL A 64 11.89 -14.88 2.12
N CYS A 65 11.24 -15.12 0.98
CA CYS A 65 11.41 -14.30 -0.21
C CYS A 65 10.03 -14.02 -0.85
N TRP A 66 9.68 -12.74 -0.96
CA TRP A 66 8.42 -12.28 -1.54
C TRP A 66 8.56 -11.73 -2.97
N LEU A 67 9.77 -11.76 -3.53
CA LEU A 67 10.03 -11.27 -4.87
C LEU A 67 9.41 -12.19 -5.93
N PRO A 68 8.89 -11.63 -7.03
CA PRO A 68 8.29 -12.42 -8.11
C PRO A 68 9.34 -13.17 -8.93
N GLN A 69 9.40 -14.50 -8.78
CA GLN A 69 10.35 -15.35 -9.52
C GLN A 69 10.18 -15.26 -11.04
N ASP A 70 8.97 -15.00 -11.54
CA ASP A 70 8.70 -14.87 -12.97
C ASP A 70 9.36 -13.63 -13.58
N VAL A 71 9.41 -12.51 -12.84
CA VAL A 71 10.08 -11.28 -13.30
C VAL A 71 11.58 -11.52 -13.35
N PHE A 72 12.18 -12.02 -12.27
CA PHE A 72 13.61 -12.32 -12.23
C PHE A 72 14.04 -13.38 -13.26
N ALA A 73 13.20 -14.38 -13.53
CA ALA A 73 13.48 -15.39 -14.55
C ALA A 73 13.54 -14.81 -15.97
N ARG A 74 12.74 -13.78 -16.29
CA ARG A 74 12.83 -13.07 -17.59
C ARG A 74 14.16 -12.36 -17.78
N HIS A 75 14.78 -11.94 -16.68
CA HIS A 75 16.13 -11.36 -16.64
C HIS A 75 17.22 -12.42 -16.42
N GLY A 76 16.91 -13.71 -16.62
CA GLY A 76 17.89 -14.81 -16.53
C GLY A 76 18.34 -15.13 -15.11
N MET A 77 17.60 -14.71 -14.07
CA MET A 77 17.99 -14.87 -12.67
C MET A 77 17.12 -15.86 -11.90
N ARG A 78 17.75 -16.62 -10.99
CA ARG A 78 17.03 -17.41 -9.99
C ARG A 78 17.14 -16.74 -8.63
N LEU A 79 16.01 -16.50 -7.96
CA LEU A 79 15.99 -15.80 -6.67
C LEU A 79 16.77 -16.55 -5.57
N ILE A 80 16.87 -17.88 -5.68
CA ILE A 80 17.65 -18.71 -4.76
C ILE A 80 19.14 -18.36 -4.77
N GLU A 81 19.66 -17.84 -5.87
CA GLU A 81 21.09 -17.47 -6.05
C GLU A 81 21.38 -16.04 -5.62
N LEU A 82 20.35 -15.21 -5.48
CA LEU A 82 20.52 -13.80 -5.17
C LEU A 82 21.13 -13.61 -3.77
N GLN A 83 22.21 -12.83 -3.64
CA GLN A 83 22.82 -12.52 -2.34
C GLN A 83 22.98 -11.02 -2.14
N PRO A 84 22.88 -10.51 -0.91
CA PRO A 84 23.18 -9.12 -0.62
C PRO A 84 24.61 -8.79 -1.03
N GLY A 85 24.80 -7.68 -1.76
CA GLY A 85 26.12 -7.21 -2.20
C GLY A 85 26.69 -7.93 -3.44
N GLN A 86 25.97 -8.89 -4.01
CA GLN A 86 26.33 -9.59 -5.26
C GLN A 86 25.35 -9.28 -6.40
N GLN A 87 24.68 -8.13 -6.34
CA GLN A 87 23.74 -7.71 -7.37
C GLN A 87 24.49 -7.35 -8.66
N ASN A 88 24.06 -7.92 -9.78
CA ASN A 88 24.60 -7.66 -11.11
C ASN A 88 23.67 -6.75 -11.93
N GLU A 89 24.01 -6.50 -13.19
CA GLU A 89 23.20 -5.68 -14.10
C GLU A 89 21.78 -6.26 -14.28
N HIS A 90 21.65 -7.58 -14.45
CA HIS A 90 20.36 -8.25 -14.58
C HIS A 90 19.46 -8.09 -13.35
N TYR A 91 20.04 -8.07 -12.15
CA TYR A 91 19.31 -7.70 -10.94
C TYR A 91 18.80 -6.26 -11.02
N GLY A 92 19.65 -5.33 -11.46
CA GLY A 92 19.28 -3.93 -11.64
C GLY A 92 18.11 -3.75 -12.63
N GLU A 93 18.13 -4.48 -13.74
CA GLU A 93 17.06 -4.50 -14.75
C GLU A 93 15.75 -5.04 -14.16
N ALA A 94 15.81 -6.19 -13.49
CA ALA A 94 14.65 -6.78 -12.83
C ALA A 94 14.07 -5.87 -11.74
N LEU A 95 14.94 -5.28 -10.90
CA LEU A 95 14.52 -4.34 -9.86
C LEU A 95 13.89 -3.09 -10.48
N SER A 96 14.46 -2.55 -11.55
CA SER A 96 13.92 -1.39 -12.27
C SER A 96 12.52 -1.68 -12.83
N GLU A 97 12.30 -2.86 -13.41
CA GLU A 97 10.98 -3.29 -13.86
C GLU A 97 9.96 -3.33 -12.71
N LEU A 98 10.33 -3.91 -11.57
CA LEU A 98 9.48 -4.00 -10.38
C LEU A 98 9.17 -2.63 -9.78
N ILE A 99 10.15 -1.73 -9.74
CA ILE A 99 9.95 -0.33 -9.33
C ILE A 99 8.96 0.34 -10.29
N GLY A 100 9.07 0.09 -11.60
CA GLY A 100 8.18 0.65 -12.60
C GLY A 100 6.74 0.14 -12.46
N ILE A 101 6.56 -1.13 -12.10
CA ILE A 101 5.25 -1.72 -11.78
C ILE A 101 4.67 -1.09 -10.52
N ALA A 102 5.43 -1.07 -9.41
CA ALA A 102 4.98 -0.49 -8.16
C ALA A 102 4.62 0.99 -8.32
N HIS A 103 5.42 1.74 -9.09
CA HIS A 103 5.14 3.14 -9.42
C HIS A 103 3.81 3.28 -10.18
N ALA A 104 3.51 2.42 -11.16
CA ALA A 104 2.22 2.46 -11.86
C ALA A 104 1.03 2.26 -10.89
N HIS A 105 1.12 1.33 -9.95
CA HIS A 105 0.11 1.15 -8.90
C HIS A 105 -0.02 2.37 -7.97
N VAL A 106 1.10 2.96 -7.56
CA VAL A 106 1.11 4.16 -6.72
C VAL A 106 0.54 5.39 -7.47
N ARG A 107 0.64 5.46 -8.80
CA ARG A 107 -0.08 6.46 -9.60
C ARG A 107 -1.60 6.28 -9.51
N HIS A 108 -2.10 5.04 -9.52
CA HIS A 108 -3.52 4.77 -9.30
C HIS A 108 -3.97 5.15 -7.88
N ALA A 109 -3.10 5.02 -6.87
CA ALA A 109 -3.35 5.53 -5.53
C ALA A 109 -3.54 7.06 -5.49
N LEU A 110 -2.79 7.80 -6.32
CA LEU A 110 -3.02 9.24 -6.49
C LEU A 110 -4.41 9.49 -7.08
N GLU A 111 -4.80 8.81 -8.15
CA GLU A 111 -6.14 8.98 -8.74
C GLU A 111 -7.25 8.66 -7.73
N TYR A 112 -7.10 7.61 -6.92
CA TYR A 112 -8.01 7.30 -5.80
C TYR A 112 -8.15 8.49 -4.86
N THR A 113 -7.02 9.07 -4.46
CA THR A 113 -6.98 10.19 -3.50
C THR A 113 -7.65 11.44 -4.06
N LEU A 114 -7.59 11.65 -5.37
CA LEU A 114 -8.17 12.82 -6.04
C LEU A 114 -9.70 12.75 -6.18
N LEU A 115 -10.29 11.54 -6.08
CA LEU A 115 -11.74 11.34 -6.00
C LEU A 115 -12.33 11.78 -4.65
N ILE A 116 -11.52 11.77 -3.59
CA ILE A 116 -11.95 12.26 -2.27
C ILE A 116 -12.15 13.79 -2.35
N PRO A 117 -13.27 14.38 -1.93
CA PRO A 117 -13.49 15.83 -2.00
C PRO A 117 -12.44 16.67 -1.25
N ALA A 118 -12.10 17.86 -1.78
CA ALA A 118 -11.10 18.75 -1.19
C ALA A 118 -11.44 19.25 0.23
N ARG A 119 -12.73 19.27 0.60
CA ARG A 119 -13.18 19.54 1.98
C ARG A 119 -12.64 18.51 2.97
N HIS A 120 -12.46 17.26 2.54
CA HIS A 120 -11.93 16.15 3.33
C HIS A 120 -10.41 16.09 3.29
N SER A 121 -9.79 17.21 3.64
CA SER A 121 -8.35 17.36 3.60
C SER A 121 -7.60 16.38 4.51
N GLY A 122 -8.22 15.89 5.60
CA GLY A 122 -7.66 14.85 6.47
C GLY A 122 -7.45 13.53 5.76
N MET A 123 -8.50 13.03 5.09
CA MET A 123 -8.45 11.79 4.31
C MET A 123 -7.43 11.89 3.16
N ARG A 124 -7.43 13.03 2.45
CA ARG A 124 -6.42 13.28 1.41
C ARG A 124 -5.00 13.29 1.95
N ARG A 125 -4.75 13.93 3.10
CA ARG A 125 -3.43 13.92 3.74
C ARG A 125 -3.01 12.51 4.14
N PHE A 126 -3.91 11.74 4.74
CA PHE A 126 -3.66 10.34 5.09
C PHE A 126 -3.18 9.53 3.87
N CYS A 127 -3.92 9.58 2.76
CA CYS A 127 -3.53 8.86 1.55
C CYS A 127 -2.21 9.39 0.95
N MET A 128 -2.04 10.70 0.89
CA MET A 128 -0.84 11.33 0.31
C MET A 128 0.43 11.08 1.12
N LEU A 129 0.34 10.90 2.44
CA LEU A 129 1.49 10.50 3.24
C LEU A 129 1.96 9.09 2.86
N SER A 130 1.04 8.13 2.75
CA SER A 130 1.37 6.77 2.32
C SER A 130 1.97 6.75 0.91
N ILE A 131 1.37 7.52 -0.02
CA ILE A 131 1.87 7.67 -1.39
C ILE A 131 3.26 8.31 -1.40
N GLY A 132 3.46 9.39 -0.64
CA GLY A 132 4.74 10.11 -0.58
C GLY A 132 5.87 9.23 -0.06
N LEU A 133 5.64 8.48 1.01
CA LEU A 133 6.62 7.53 1.54
C LEU A 133 6.93 6.41 0.54
N ALA A 134 5.92 5.90 -0.17
CA ALA A 134 6.12 4.88 -1.18
C ALA A 134 6.99 5.41 -2.33
N VAL A 135 6.66 6.57 -2.91
CA VAL A 135 7.44 7.20 -3.99
C VAL A 135 8.88 7.47 -3.56
N LEU A 136 9.10 8.03 -2.36
CA LEU A 136 10.45 8.30 -1.86
C LEU A 136 11.25 7.00 -1.63
N THR A 137 10.60 5.94 -1.16
CA THR A 137 11.24 4.63 -1.01
C THR A 137 11.64 4.04 -2.36
N LEU A 138 10.73 4.09 -3.35
CA LEU A 138 11.01 3.64 -4.72
C LEU A 138 12.16 4.42 -5.36
N ARG A 139 12.30 5.72 -5.06
CA ARG A 139 13.43 6.52 -5.54
C ARG A 139 14.73 6.06 -4.91
N ASN A 140 14.75 5.87 -3.59
CA ASN A 140 15.95 5.41 -2.90
C ASN A 140 16.41 4.04 -3.43
N LEU A 141 15.47 3.13 -3.72
CA LEU A 141 15.73 1.85 -4.37
C LEU A 141 16.30 2.02 -5.78
N HIS A 142 15.72 2.91 -6.59
CA HIS A 142 16.19 3.16 -7.96
C HIS A 142 17.57 3.84 -8.00
N GLU A 143 17.86 4.73 -7.06
CA GLU A 143 19.13 5.43 -6.93
C GLU A 143 20.23 4.53 -6.34
N ASN A 144 19.87 3.45 -5.63
CA ASN A 144 20.80 2.53 -4.97
C ASN A 144 20.46 1.05 -5.27
N PRO A 145 20.57 0.58 -6.52
CA PRO A 145 20.20 -0.80 -6.88
C PRO A 145 21.09 -1.84 -6.19
N GLY A 146 22.34 -1.51 -5.85
CA GLY A 146 23.27 -2.40 -5.13
C GLY A 146 23.11 -2.44 -3.61
N PHE A 147 21.99 -1.96 -3.06
CA PHE A 147 21.77 -1.98 -1.60
C PHE A 147 21.76 -3.42 -1.05
N SER A 148 22.24 -3.59 0.16
CA SER A 148 22.32 -4.86 0.88
C SER A 148 21.58 -4.83 2.23
N SER A 149 21.06 -3.67 2.64
CA SER A 149 20.17 -3.53 3.80
C SER A 149 19.14 -2.41 3.56
N GLY A 150 17.93 -2.60 4.09
CA GLY A 150 16.85 -1.61 4.10
C GLY A 150 17.23 -0.27 4.73
N THR A 151 18.28 -0.22 5.57
CA THR A 151 18.82 1.03 6.12
C THR A 151 19.36 1.97 5.05
N GLN A 152 19.92 1.44 3.96
CA GLN A 152 20.50 2.22 2.86
C GLN A 152 19.43 2.88 1.98
N VAL A 153 18.22 2.29 1.93
CA VAL A 153 17.09 2.78 1.13
C VAL A 153 16.01 3.45 1.99
N LYS A 154 16.27 3.64 3.28
CA LYS A 154 15.34 4.23 4.23
C LYS A 154 15.07 5.70 3.92
N VAL A 155 13.79 6.10 3.96
CA VAL A 155 13.39 7.50 3.83
C VAL A 155 13.84 8.28 5.09
N SER A 156 14.53 9.40 4.89
CA SER A 156 15.04 10.23 5.99
C SER A 156 13.90 10.95 6.73
N HIS A 157 14.08 11.19 8.03
CA HIS A 157 13.10 11.93 8.85
C HIS A 157 12.82 13.33 8.28
N THR A 158 13.82 14.00 7.70
CA THR A 158 13.66 15.29 7.03
C THR A 158 12.76 15.18 5.80
N ALA A 159 12.94 14.15 4.97
CA ALA A 159 12.07 13.91 3.82
C ALA A 159 10.63 13.58 4.24
N VAL A 160 10.45 12.83 5.34
CA VAL A 160 9.12 12.59 5.94
C VAL A 160 8.48 13.90 6.39
N ALA A 161 9.20 14.73 7.15
CA ALA A 161 8.70 16.03 7.62
C ALA A 161 8.31 16.95 6.46
N LEU A 162 9.13 17.00 5.40
CA LEU A 162 8.83 17.74 4.18
C LEU A 162 7.57 17.20 3.49
N THR A 163 7.42 15.87 3.41
CA THR A 163 6.23 15.23 2.84
C THR A 163 4.98 15.63 3.61
N VAL A 164 5.02 15.62 4.95
CA VAL A 164 3.93 16.10 5.82
C VAL A 164 3.59 17.56 5.55
N MET A 165 4.61 18.44 5.51
CA MET A 165 4.44 19.86 5.25
C MET A 165 3.79 20.12 3.88
N LEU A 166 4.37 19.59 2.81
CA LEU A 166 3.88 19.81 1.45
C LEU A 166 2.47 19.24 1.30
N THR A 167 2.19 18.06 1.88
CA THR A 167 0.88 17.40 1.81
C THR A 167 -0.18 18.25 2.50
N LYS A 168 0.16 18.89 3.63
CA LYS A 168 -0.72 19.86 4.30
C LYS A 168 -1.09 21.02 3.37
N LEU A 169 -0.10 21.61 2.69
CA LEU A 169 -0.31 22.75 1.79
C LEU A 169 -1.12 22.37 0.53
N ALA A 170 -0.85 21.20 -0.05
CA ALA A 170 -1.45 20.80 -1.31
C ALA A 170 -2.80 20.09 -1.18
N SER A 171 -3.18 19.59 0.01
CA SER A 171 -4.37 18.73 0.21
C SER A 171 -5.71 19.28 -0.31
N LYS A 172 -5.85 20.60 -0.43
CA LYS A 172 -7.07 21.25 -0.97
C LYS A 172 -7.08 21.41 -2.49
N SER A 173 -5.98 21.08 -3.20
CA SER A 173 -5.83 21.28 -4.64
C SER A 173 -5.45 19.99 -5.34
N ASN A 174 -6.30 19.53 -6.27
CA ASN A 174 -5.97 18.36 -7.10
C ASN A 174 -4.72 18.62 -7.95
N VAL A 175 -4.59 19.83 -8.49
CA VAL A 175 -3.40 20.25 -9.25
C VAL A 175 -2.15 20.22 -8.36
N GLY A 176 -2.24 20.74 -7.13
CA GLY A 176 -1.13 20.74 -6.18
C GLY A 176 -0.66 19.31 -5.83
N LEU A 177 -1.60 18.40 -5.56
CA LEU A 177 -1.29 17.00 -5.29
C LEU A 177 -0.66 16.30 -6.51
N ARG A 178 -1.17 16.55 -7.72
CA ARG A 178 -0.59 16.03 -8.97
C ARG A 178 0.84 16.54 -9.20
N GLN A 179 1.07 17.84 -9.00
CA GLN A 179 2.38 18.46 -9.17
C GLN A 179 3.38 17.89 -8.17
N MET A 180 3.03 17.86 -6.87
CA MET A 180 3.86 17.24 -5.83
C MET A 180 4.24 15.80 -6.21
N PHE A 181 3.26 14.98 -6.58
CA PHE A 181 3.51 13.59 -6.98
C PHE A 181 4.45 13.52 -8.18
N THR A 182 4.19 14.30 -9.22
CA THR A 182 4.98 14.29 -10.47
C THR A 182 6.43 14.70 -10.21
N MET A 183 6.65 15.72 -9.37
CA MET A 183 7.99 16.16 -8.98
C MET A 183 8.73 15.08 -8.19
N ALA A 184 8.04 14.45 -7.24
CA ALA A 184 8.61 13.35 -6.48
C ALA A 184 8.93 12.14 -7.38
N ALA A 185 8.06 11.79 -8.33
CA ALA A 185 8.22 10.61 -9.18
C ALA A 185 9.06 10.84 -10.45
N HIS A 186 9.61 12.03 -10.69
CA HIS A 186 10.15 12.46 -11.99
C HIS A 186 11.23 11.54 -12.62
N LYS A 187 11.97 10.76 -11.83
CA LYS A 187 13.02 9.84 -12.30
C LYS A 187 12.68 8.36 -12.13
N LEU A 188 11.47 8.05 -11.66
CA LEU A 188 11.10 6.65 -11.47
C LEU A 188 10.80 6.00 -12.83
N PRO A 189 11.23 4.74 -13.04
CA PRO A 189 10.79 3.97 -14.19
C PRO A 189 9.27 3.83 -14.16
N PHE A 190 8.67 3.59 -15.31
CA PHE A 190 7.25 3.33 -15.46
C PHE A 190 7.08 2.09 -16.32
N THR A 191 6.46 1.07 -15.75
CA THR A 191 6.13 -0.16 -16.47
C THR A 191 4.61 -0.17 -16.65
N PRO A 192 4.10 -0.10 -17.90
CA PRO A 192 2.66 -0.18 -18.15
C PRO A 192 2.08 -1.48 -17.59
N LEU A 193 0.95 -1.37 -16.89
CA LEU A 193 0.22 -2.53 -16.40
C LEU A 193 -0.56 -3.14 -17.57
N GLY A 194 -0.15 -4.32 -18.05
CA GLY A 194 -0.87 -5.08 -19.08
C GLY A 194 -2.19 -5.70 -18.58
N GLU A 195 -2.93 -6.39 -19.46
CA GLU A 195 -4.24 -6.98 -19.15
C GLU A 195 -4.20 -7.96 -17.95
N GLY A 196 -3.10 -8.69 -17.75
CA GLY A 196 -2.93 -9.61 -16.60
C GLY A 196 -2.96 -8.93 -15.21
N TRP A 197 -2.74 -7.61 -15.13
CA TRP A 197 -2.84 -6.87 -13.85
C TRP A 197 -4.30 -6.55 -13.47
N SER A 198 -5.22 -6.67 -14.43
CA SER A 198 -6.67 -6.57 -14.19
C SER A 198 -7.27 -7.86 -13.62
N GLU A 199 -6.58 -9.01 -13.72
CA GLU A 199 -7.07 -10.31 -13.21
C GLU A 199 -7.32 -10.32 -11.70
N SER A 200 -6.62 -9.47 -10.94
CA SER A 200 -6.88 -9.28 -9.51
C SER A 200 -8.29 -8.76 -9.20
N GLN A 201 -8.97 -8.12 -10.17
CA GLN A 201 -10.38 -7.72 -10.02
C GLN A 201 -11.35 -8.89 -10.12
N ASN A 202 -10.95 -9.97 -10.82
CA ASN A 202 -11.73 -11.20 -10.95
C ASN A 202 -11.43 -12.19 -9.81
N PHE A 203 -10.28 -12.06 -9.14
CA PHE A 203 -9.97 -12.82 -7.93
C PHE A 203 -10.70 -12.25 -6.72
N ARG A 204 -12.02 -12.46 -6.67
CA ARG A 204 -12.80 -12.34 -5.43
C ARG A 204 -12.95 -13.75 -4.85
N PRO A 205 -12.09 -14.21 -3.93
CA PRO A 205 -12.42 -15.40 -3.16
C PRO A 205 -13.79 -15.12 -2.52
N ALA A 206 -14.72 -16.07 -2.64
CA ALA A 206 -16.04 -15.94 -2.02
C ALA A 206 -15.83 -15.80 -0.51
N TRP A 207 -15.86 -14.56 0.00
CA TRP A 207 -15.85 -14.33 1.43
C TRP A 207 -17.14 -14.93 1.99
N PRO A 208 -17.09 -15.78 3.03
CA PRO A 208 -18.32 -16.20 3.68
C PRO A 208 -19.01 -14.93 4.15
N GLN A 209 -20.23 -14.68 3.65
CA GLN A 209 -21.08 -13.62 4.18
C GLN A 209 -21.29 -13.94 5.66
N CYS A 210 -20.50 -13.31 6.52
CA CYS A 210 -20.67 -13.43 7.96
C CYS A 210 -21.91 -12.63 8.29
N VAL A 211 -23.07 -13.25 8.11
CA VAL A 211 -24.30 -12.83 8.75
C VAL A 211 -24.09 -13.18 10.21
N THR A 212 -23.56 -12.25 11.02
CA THR A 212 -23.64 -12.40 12.46
C THR A 212 -25.11 -12.21 12.84
N PRO A 213 -25.82 -13.24 13.34
CA PRO A 213 -27.09 -13.00 13.98
C PRO A 213 -26.74 -12.33 15.30
N TYR A 214 -26.84 -11.01 15.37
CA TYR A 214 -26.76 -10.34 16.67
C TYR A 214 -28.00 -10.79 17.46
N SER A 215 -27.80 -11.76 18.34
CA SER A 215 -28.82 -12.33 19.22
C SER A 215 -29.47 -11.22 20.04
N THR A 216 -30.76 -10.99 19.82
CA THR A 216 -31.60 -10.12 20.65
C THR A 216 -32.05 -10.88 21.90
N GLU A 217 -31.16 -11.11 22.85
CA GLU A 217 -31.58 -11.51 24.19
C GLU A 217 -31.13 -10.46 25.23
N PRO A 218 -32.06 -9.90 26.03
CA PRO A 218 -31.70 -8.91 27.03
C PRO A 218 -31.00 -9.58 28.21
N ILE A 219 -29.82 -9.06 28.56
CA ILE A 219 -29.02 -9.49 29.70
C ILE A 219 -29.81 -9.15 30.98
N GLY A 220 -30.27 -10.17 31.70
CA GLY A 220 -30.87 -10.01 33.02
C GLY A 220 -29.82 -9.63 34.05
N CYS A 221 -29.94 -8.45 34.66
CA CYS A 221 -29.18 -8.08 35.85
C CYS A 221 -29.85 -8.72 37.08
N GLU A 222 -29.19 -9.66 37.73
CA GLU A 222 -29.47 -9.95 39.14
C GLU A 222 -28.63 -9.04 40.04
N PRO A 223 -29.20 -8.47 41.12
CA PRO A 223 -28.48 -7.60 42.04
C PRO A 223 -27.58 -8.42 42.99
N VAL A 224 -26.34 -7.97 43.14
CA VAL A 224 -25.38 -8.53 44.11
C VAL A 224 -25.68 -7.98 45.50
N ASP A 225 -25.92 -8.88 46.45
CA ASP A 225 -26.12 -8.61 47.88
C ASP A 225 -24.80 -8.18 48.55
N LEU A 226 -24.82 -7.05 49.27
CA LEU A 226 -23.68 -6.50 49.99
C LEU A 226 -23.91 -6.67 51.50
N GLY A 227 -23.55 -7.85 52.00
CA GLY A 227 -23.49 -8.17 53.43
C GLY A 227 -22.12 -7.86 54.05
N ASP A 228 -22.13 -6.92 55.00
CA ASP A 228 -21.28 -6.76 56.18
C ASP A 228 -19.77 -7.09 56.13
N ALA A 229 -18.94 -6.04 56.25
CA ALA A 229 -17.72 -6.07 57.07
C ALA A 229 -17.25 -4.64 57.41
N GLN A 230 -17.79 -4.12 58.50
CA GLN A 230 -17.30 -2.95 59.23
C GLN A 230 -16.29 -3.42 60.29
N GLN A 231 -15.22 -2.61 60.55
CA GLN A 231 -14.23 -2.74 61.65
C GLN A 231 -13.17 -3.86 61.40
N ARG A 232 -11.87 -3.62 61.24
CA ARG A 232 -10.91 -2.71 61.91
C ARG A 232 -9.67 -2.49 61.05
#